data_AF-A0A8G0KX57-F1
#
_entry.id   AF-A0A8G0KX57-F1
#
_cell.length_a   1.000
_cell.length_b   1.000
_cell.length_c   1.000
_cell.angle_alpha   90.00
_cell.angle_beta   90.00
_cell.angle_gamma   90.00
#
_symmetry.space_group_name_H-M   'P 1'
#
loop_
_entity.id
_entity.type
_entity.pdbx_description
1 polymer ?
#
loop_
_entity_poly.entity_id
_entity_poly.type
_entity_poly.pdbx_seq_one_letter_code
_entity_poly.pdbx_strand_id
1 'polypeptide(L)'
;MILLSEVQKLEFPFTDEVEEHFILKLKDREILINQWDGSILSEVSISKWIKLENLSLDLHTGRISIIWSFILLLAVLSILFFIISGFVISYKRLRYKPTNIYTLEKSELIILVGSENGNTMKFANTVHTQFLEQGVKSFIIPMNQYQIFPNAHTILFLTSTYGEGEAPDNARYLEQSIRKYKQSKNIQTAVVGFGSSQYPNFCGYAKKIERLLETQAWTQKILDLHTINDQSMTDWLNWVNSWNAVSGIPLSTLETTYLTKNKKKYFLKYYLKPK
;
A
#
# COMPACT_ATOMS: atom_id res chain seq x y z
N MET A 1 7.85 33.96 -51.50
CA MET A 1 9.19 34.27 -50.99
C MET A 1 9.49 33.23 -49.90
N ILE A 2 10.53 32.42 -50.06
CA ILE A 2 10.91 31.37 -49.10
C ILE A 2 11.90 31.98 -48.11
N LEU A 3 11.65 31.86 -46.80
CA LEU A 3 12.57 32.34 -45.77
C LEU A 3 13.67 31.31 -45.53
N LEU A 4 14.91 31.77 -45.32
CA LEU A 4 16.04 30.87 -45.01
C LEU A 4 15.79 30.04 -43.73
N SER A 5 14.99 30.55 -42.79
CA SER A 5 14.58 29.85 -41.56
C SER A 5 13.64 28.66 -41.79
N GLU A 6 13.08 28.52 -42.98
CA GLU A 6 12.16 27.44 -43.38
C GLU A 6 12.88 26.31 -44.14
N VAL A 7 14.09 26.57 -44.64
CA VAL A 7 14.91 25.61 -45.39
C VAL A 7 15.58 24.62 -44.43
N GLN A 8 15.29 23.33 -44.60
CA GLN A 8 15.95 22.26 -43.85
C GLN A 8 17.15 21.70 -44.61
N LYS A 9 17.00 21.48 -45.92
CA LYS A 9 18.05 20.91 -46.76
C LYS A 9 17.86 21.33 -48.22
N LEU A 10 18.97 21.58 -48.90
CA LEU A 10 19.02 21.76 -50.35
C LEU A 10 19.90 20.64 -50.91
N GLU A 11 19.36 19.84 -51.81
CA GLU A 11 20.10 18.80 -52.53
C GLU A 11 20.33 19.27 -53.96
N PHE A 12 21.59 19.20 -54.39
CA PHE A 12 22.03 19.60 -55.71
C PHE A 12 21.94 18.41 -56.68
N PRO A 13 21.65 18.65 -57.97
CA PRO A 13 21.78 17.63 -58.99
C PRO A 13 23.23 17.14 -59.06
N PHE A 14 23.41 15.88 -59.41
CA PHE A 14 24.73 15.24 -59.54
C PHE A 14 25.33 15.45 -60.93
N THR A 15 24.51 15.69 -61.95
CA THR A 15 24.94 15.96 -63.32
C THR A 15 24.19 17.16 -63.93
N ASP A 16 24.76 17.76 -64.98
CA ASP A 16 24.17 18.90 -65.70
C ASP A 16 23.08 18.47 -66.71
N GLU A 17 22.54 17.24 -66.58
CA GLU A 17 21.51 16.70 -67.46
C GLU A 17 20.14 17.37 -67.22
N VAL A 18 19.38 17.56 -68.29
CA VAL A 18 18.10 18.32 -68.28
C VAL A 18 17.02 17.67 -67.40
N GLU A 19 17.16 16.37 -67.11
CA GLU A 19 16.21 15.60 -66.32
C GLU A 19 16.48 15.68 -64.81
N GLU A 20 17.64 16.17 -64.37
CA GLU A 20 17.92 16.32 -62.95
C GLU A 20 17.35 17.64 -62.39
N HIS A 21 17.09 17.71 -61.10
CA HIS A 21 16.40 18.84 -60.46
C HIS A 21 17.05 19.20 -59.12
N PHE A 22 16.93 20.46 -58.71
CA PHE A 22 17.21 20.84 -57.32
C PHE A 22 16.07 20.36 -56.43
N ILE A 23 16.41 19.76 -55.29
CA ILE A 23 15.43 19.34 -54.29
C ILE A 23 15.55 20.25 -53.07
N LEU A 24 14.53 21.08 -52.84
CA LEU A 24 14.44 21.95 -51.69
C LEU A 24 13.49 21.36 -50.65
N LYS A 25 14.03 20.87 -49.55
CA LYS A 25 13.26 20.37 -48.41
C LYS A 25 13.03 21.49 -47.41
N LEU A 26 11.78 21.93 -47.29
CA LEU A 26 11.31 22.88 -46.30
C LEU A 26 10.68 22.14 -45.11
N LYS A 27 10.41 22.85 -44.01
CA LYS A 27 9.78 22.27 -42.81
C LYS A 27 8.40 21.66 -43.05
N ASP A 28 7.72 22.06 -44.12
CA ASP A 28 6.32 21.72 -44.38
C ASP A 28 6.06 21.06 -45.74
N ARG A 29 6.97 21.20 -46.70
CA ARG A 29 6.85 20.71 -48.07
C ARG A 29 8.23 20.48 -48.71
N GLU A 30 8.24 19.67 -49.76
CA GLU A 30 9.39 19.44 -50.62
C GLU A 30 9.09 20.00 -52.01
N ILE A 31 10.04 20.75 -52.56
CA ILE A 31 9.88 21.47 -53.81
C ILE A 31 10.97 20.99 -54.78
N LEU A 32 10.56 20.53 -55.97
CA LEU A 32 11.46 20.26 -57.08
C LEU A 32 11.59 21.51 -57.95
N ILE A 33 12.81 21.97 -58.17
CA ILE A 33 13.12 23.19 -58.93
C ILE A 33 13.96 22.80 -60.14
N ASN A 34 13.56 23.25 -61.32
CA ASN A 34 14.30 23.05 -62.56
C ASN A 34 15.60 23.86 -62.55
N GLN A 35 16.67 23.27 -63.05
CA GLN A 35 18.02 23.82 -63.00
C GLN A 35 18.22 25.07 -63.86
N TRP A 36 17.50 25.15 -64.98
CA TRP A 36 17.80 26.12 -66.04
C TRP A 36 16.96 27.40 -65.95
N ASP A 37 15.69 27.27 -65.60
CA ASP A 37 14.73 28.38 -65.53
C ASP A 37 14.32 28.73 -64.08
N GLY A 38 14.70 27.89 -63.11
CA GLY A 38 14.30 28.05 -61.71
C GLY A 38 12.80 27.85 -61.47
N SER A 39 12.07 27.25 -62.42
CA SER A 39 10.64 26.98 -62.28
C SER A 39 10.38 25.86 -61.27
N ILE A 40 9.26 25.96 -60.55
CA ILE A 40 8.83 24.94 -59.59
C ILE A 40 8.11 23.84 -60.37
N LEU A 41 8.71 22.65 -60.44
CA LEU A 41 8.20 21.50 -61.19
C LEU A 41 7.15 20.72 -60.40
N SER A 42 7.37 20.53 -59.10
CA SER A 42 6.39 19.89 -58.23
C SER A 42 6.56 20.34 -56.78
N GLU A 43 5.45 20.35 -56.07
CA GLU A 43 5.39 20.69 -54.65
C GLU A 43 4.63 19.58 -53.92
N VAL A 44 5.31 18.86 -53.03
CA VAL A 44 4.72 17.79 -52.24
C VAL A 44 4.69 18.21 -50.78
N SER A 45 3.50 18.33 -50.20
CA SER A 45 3.35 18.65 -48.78
C SER A 45 3.82 17.49 -47.91
N ILE A 46 4.65 17.77 -46.90
CA ILE A 46 5.08 16.75 -45.93
C ILE A 46 3.86 16.31 -45.11
N SER A 47 3.69 14.98 -44.99
CA SER A 47 2.61 14.37 -44.22
C SER A 47 2.57 14.88 -42.78
N LYS A 48 1.37 15.12 -42.26
CA LYS A 48 1.15 15.50 -40.86
C LYS A 48 1.72 14.46 -39.88
N TRP A 49 1.76 13.18 -40.28
CA TRP A 49 2.30 12.09 -39.47
C TRP A 49 3.81 12.22 -39.23
N ILE A 50 4.57 12.60 -40.25
CA ILE A 50 6.02 12.81 -40.14
C ILE A 50 6.33 13.99 -39.21
N LYS A 51 5.52 15.05 -39.26
CA LYS A 51 5.64 16.19 -38.33
C LYS A 51 5.36 15.79 -36.89
N LEU A 52 4.33 14.96 -36.66
CA LEU A 52 4.02 14.42 -35.33
C LEU A 52 5.11 13.48 -34.83
N GLU A 53 5.68 12.65 -35.69
CA GLU A 53 6.78 11.75 -35.37
C GLU A 53 8.03 12.55 -34.94
N ASN A 54 8.42 13.57 -35.71
CA ASN A 54 9.53 14.45 -35.37
C ASN A 54 9.28 15.19 -34.06
N LEU A 55 8.06 15.71 -33.86
CA LEU A 55 7.69 16.36 -32.59
C LEU A 55 7.79 15.39 -31.42
N SER A 56 7.34 14.14 -31.58
CA SER A 56 7.45 13.10 -30.57
C SER A 56 8.92 12.81 -30.23
N LEU A 57 9.78 12.66 -31.25
CA LEU A 57 11.22 12.47 -31.06
C LEU A 57 11.88 13.66 -30.36
N ASP A 58 11.54 14.87 -30.74
CA ASP A 58 12.09 16.09 -30.15
C ASP A 58 11.65 16.26 -28.68
N LEU A 59 10.37 15.97 -28.40
CA LEU A 59 9.83 15.94 -27.03
C LEU A 59 10.46 14.82 -26.20
N HIS A 60 10.70 13.65 -26.76
CA HIS A 60 11.27 12.51 -26.02
C HIS A 60 12.78 12.68 -25.78
N THR A 61 13.51 13.26 -26.74
CA THR A 61 14.97 13.44 -26.64
C THR A 61 15.38 14.75 -25.96
N GLY A 62 14.44 15.66 -25.68
CA GLY A 62 14.74 16.93 -25.04
C GLY A 62 15.33 17.99 -25.98
N ARG A 63 15.38 17.73 -27.29
CA ARG A 63 16.05 18.61 -28.29
C ARG A 63 15.40 19.97 -28.45
N ILE A 64 14.11 20.09 -28.11
CA ILE A 64 13.34 21.34 -28.23
C ILE A 64 13.92 22.46 -27.37
N SER A 65 14.27 22.15 -26.12
CA SER A 65 14.89 23.13 -25.21
C SER A 65 15.56 22.48 -24.01
N ILE A 66 16.53 23.19 -23.43
CA ILE A 66 17.21 22.76 -22.22
C ILE A 66 16.26 22.68 -21.01
N ILE A 67 15.29 23.60 -20.92
CA ILE A 67 14.26 23.61 -19.87
C ILE A 67 13.42 22.33 -19.95
N TRP A 68 13.04 21.92 -21.16
CA TRP A 68 12.30 20.68 -21.38
C TRP A 68 13.10 19.44 -20.96
N SER A 69 14.41 19.42 -21.24
CA SER A 69 15.31 18.34 -20.76
C SER A 69 15.33 18.23 -19.23
N PHE A 70 15.31 19.35 -18.50
CA PHE A 70 15.19 19.35 -17.04
C PHE A 70 13.84 18.81 -16.54
N ILE A 71 12.74 19.13 -17.22
CA ILE A 71 11.41 18.59 -16.89
C ILE A 71 11.40 17.06 -17.07
N LEU A 72 11.95 16.56 -18.17
CA LEU A 72 12.08 15.11 -18.41
C LEU A 72 12.95 14.44 -17.34
N LEU A 73 14.08 15.05 -16.96
CA LEU A 73 14.94 14.54 -15.89
C LEU A 73 14.16 14.43 -14.57
N LEU A 74 13.41 15.47 -14.20
CA LEU A 74 12.60 15.47 -12.99
C LEU A 74 11.49 14.40 -13.06
N ALA A 75 10.87 14.21 -14.22
CA ALA A 75 9.87 13.16 -14.42
C ALA A 75 10.47 11.75 -14.23
N VAL A 76 11.64 11.47 -14.81
CA VAL A 76 12.35 10.19 -14.63
C VAL A 76 12.73 9.96 -13.16
N LEU A 77 13.27 10.98 -12.49
CA LEU A 77 13.59 10.91 -11.05
C LEU A 77 12.34 10.64 -10.20
N SER A 78 11.22 11.27 -10.54
CA SER A 78 9.94 11.07 -9.86
C SER A 78 9.44 9.64 -10.04
N ILE A 79 9.46 9.11 -11.27
CA ILE A 79 9.06 7.72 -11.56
C ILE A 79 9.94 6.74 -10.77
N LEU A 80 11.27 6.96 -10.76
CA LEU A 80 12.19 6.11 -10.00
C LEU A 80 11.90 6.16 -8.49
N PHE A 81 11.62 7.34 -7.94
CA PHE A 81 11.21 7.51 -6.55
C PHE A 81 9.92 6.74 -6.22
N PHE A 82 8.89 6.83 -7.08
CA PHE A 82 7.64 6.09 -6.90
C PHE A 82 7.82 4.58 -6.98
N ILE A 83 8.65 4.09 -7.91
CA ILE A 83 8.98 2.67 -8.02
C ILE A 83 9.66 2.19 -6.72
N ILE A 84 10.72 2.87 -6.29
CA ILE A 84 11.49 2.47 -5.09
C ILE A 84 10.60 2.52 -3.84
N SER A 85 9.82 3.58 -3.65
CA SER A 85 8.92 3.70 -2.50
C SER A 85 7.83 2.63 -2.51
N GLY A 86 7.23 2.32 -3.67
CA GLY A 86 6.29 1.22 -3.84
C GLY A 86 6.87 -0.14 -3.47
N PHE A 87 8.11 -0.43 -3.90
CA PHE A 87 8.82 -1.66 -3.52
C PHE A 87 9.13 -1.72 -2.02
N VAL A 88 9.58 -0.62 -1.41
CA VAL A 88 9.85 -0.57 0.03
C VAL A 88 8.57 -0.84 0.84
N ILE A 89 7.44 -0.23 0.47
CA ILE A 89 6.15 -0.46 1.12
C ILE A 89 5.72 -1.91 0.96
N SER A 90 5.79 -2.45 -0.26
CA SER A 90 5.42 -3.84 -0.57
C SER A 90 6.26 -4.86 0.21
N TYR A 91 7.58 -4.60 0.31
CA TYR A 91 8.50 -5.44 1.08
C TYR A 91 8.23 -5.38 2.59
N LYS A 92 7.95 -4.19 3.14
CA LYS A 92 7.55 -4.04 4.55
C LYS A 92 6.27 -4.82 4.86
N ARG A 93 5.29 -4.81 3.95
CA ARG A 93 4.03 -5.56 4.09
C ARG A 93 4.26 -7.07 4.13
N LEU A 94 5.17 -7.60 3.31
CA LEU A 94 5.50 -9.03 3.27
C LEU A 94 6.23 -9.52 4.53
N ARG A 95 7.09 -8.68 5.12
CA ARG A 95 7.88 -8.99 6.32
C ARG A 95 7.07 -8.96 7.61
N TYR A 96 5.98 -8.22 7.65
CA TYR A 96 5.14 -8.04 8.85
C TYR A 96 4.06 -9.14 8.98
N LYS A 97 4.41 -10.39 8.67
CA LYS A 97 3.55 -11.53 8.95
C LYS A 97 3.75 -11.94 10.41
N PRO A 98 2.68 -12.03 11.21
CA PRO A 98 2.80 -12.51 12.57
C PRO A 98 3.25 -13.97 12.60
N THR A 99 4.05 -14.32 13.61
CA THR A 99 4.50 -15.70 13.82
C THR A 99 3.49 -16.44 14.68
N ASN A 100 2.76 -17.37 14.09
CA ASN A 100 1.90 -18.30 14.82
C ASN A 100 2.67 -19.58 15.12
N ILE A 101 2.90 -19.88 16.40
CA ILE A 101 3.59 -21.09 16.86
C ILE A 101 2.61 -22.28 16.90
N TYR A 102 1.39 -22.04 17.35
CA TYR A 102 0.32 -23.03 17.43
C TYR A 102 -0.49 -23.06 16.14
N THR A 103 -1.14 -24.19 15.85
CA THR A 103 -2.14 -24.28 14.77
C THR A 103 -3.46 -23.69 15.26
N LEU A 104 -4.24 -23.10 14.36
CA LEU A 104 -5.52 -22.47 14.68
C LEU A 104 -6.46 -23.40 15.46
N GLU A 105 -6.51 -24.69 15.10
CA GLU A 105 -7.35 -25.68 15.76
C GLU A 105 -6.96 -25.92 17.23
N LYS A 106 -5.69 -25.73 17.60
CA LYS A 106 -5.19 -25.95 18.96
C LYS A 106 -5.18 -24.68 19.82
N SER A 107 -5.53 -23.55 19.22
CA SER A 107 -5.43 -22.25 19.87
C SER A 107 -6.65 -21.95 20.73
N GLU A 108 -6.39 -21.47 21.94
CA GLU A 108 -7.38 -21.16 22.98
C GLU A 108 -7.73 -19.67 22.96
N LEU A 109 -6.80 -18.82 22.50
CA LEU A 109 -6.99 -17.38 22.35
C LEU A 109 -6.79 -16.99 20.89
N ILE A 110 -7.80 -16.43 20.24
CA ILE A 110 -7.72 -15.97 18.85
C ILE A 110 -7.72 -14.45 18.83
N ILE A 111 -6.78 -13.84 18.11
CA ILE A 111 -6.70 -12.40 17.88
C ILE A 111 -7.08 -12.14 16.42
N LEU A 112 -8.21 -11.47 16.22
CA LEU A 112 -8.70 -11.06 14.92
C LEU A 112 -8.32 -9.60 14.68
N VAL A 113 -7.61 -9.34 13.58
CA VAL A 113 -7.08 -8.00 13.29
C VAL A 113 -7.66 -7.41 12.01
N GLY A 114 -8.23 -6.21 12.12
CA GLY A 114 -8.55 -5.31 11.02
C GLY A 114 -7.57 -4.13 10.99
N SER A 115 -6.79 -3.98 9.92
CA SER A 115 -5.80 -2.91 9.81
C SER A 115 -5.50 -2.57 8.36
N GLU A 116 -5.61 -1.29 8.01
CA GLU A 116 -5.23 -0.78 6.68
C GLU A 116 -3.72 -0.63 6.53
N ASN A 117 -3.14 0.27 7.33
CA ASN A 117 -1.71 0.62 7.24
C ASN A 117 -0.83 -0.18 8.20
N GLY A 118 -1.38 -1.24 8.83
CA GLY A 118 -0.67 -2.14 9.72
C GLY A 118 -0.41 -1.61 11.13
N ASN A 119 -0.86 -0.41 11.51
CA ASN A 119 -0.63 0.13 12.86
C ASN A 119 -1.31 -0.72 13.95
N THR A 120 -2.60 -1.03 13.77
CA THR A 120 -3.34 -1.95 14.65
C THR A 120 -2.68 -3.33 14.71
N MET A 121 -2.14 -3.82 13.58
CA MET A 121 -1.41 -5.08 13.53
C MET A 121 -0.14 -5.07 14.40
N LYS A 122 0.53 -3.92 14.58
CA LYS A 122 1.70 -3.83 15.47
C LYS A 122 1.31 -4.10 16.92
N PHE A 123 0.28 -3.41 17.41
CA PHE A 123 -0.25 -3.60 18.76
C PHE A 123 -0.72 -5.04 18.98
N ALA A 124 -1.50 -5.57 18.02
CA ALA A 124 -1.97 -6.95 18.07
C ALA A 124 -0.82 -7.96 18.12
N ASN A 125 0.24 -7.76 17.32
CA ASN A 125 1.40 -8.66 17.31
C ASN A 125 2.21 -8.57 18.61
N THR A 126 2.32 -7.40 19.23
CA THR A 126 2.96 -7.24 20.55
C THR A 126 2.17 -7.98 21.64
N VAL A 127 0.83 -7.89 21.62
CA VAL A 127 -0.05 -8.65 22.52
C VAL A 127 0.10 -10.17 22.28
N HIS A 128 0.05 -10.58 21.01
CA HIS A 128 0.24 -11.98 20.62
C HIS A 128 1.56 -12.55 21.10
N THR A 129 2.66 -11.81 20.94
CA THR A 129 3.99 -12.23 21.38
C THR A 129 4.03 -12.44 22.90
N GLN A 130 3.43 -11.54 23.67
CA GLN A 130 3.35 -11.67 25.13
C GLN A 130 2.55 -12.88 25.58
N PHE A 131 1.45 -13.20 24.89
CA PHE A 131 0.69 -14.42 25.15
C PHE A 131 1.52 -15.68 24.88
N LEU A 132 2.24 -15.72 23.76
CA LEU A 132 3.13 -16.83 23.45
C LEU A 132 4.26 -16.98 24.48
N GLU A 133 4.85 -15.87 24.94
CA GLU A 133 5.89 -15.88 25.98
C GLU A 133 5.38 -16.40 27.33
N GLN A 134 4.08 -16.25 27.61
CA GLN A 134 3.41 -16.81 28.78
C GLN A 134 2.92 -18.25 28.58
N GLY A 135 3.17 -18.85 27.41
CA GLY A 135 2.75 -20.22 27.08
C GLY A 135 1.27 -20.35 26.70
N VAL A 136 0.55 -19.23 26.53
CA VAL A 136 -0.84 -19.24 26.05
C VAL A 136 -0.87 -19.67 24.60
N LYS A 137 -1.81 -20.55 24.24
CA LYS A 137 -1.99 -21.01 22.86
C LYS A 137 -2.71 -19.95 22.03
N SER A 138 -2.06 -18.83 21.76
CA SER A 138 -2.63 -17.75 20.97
C SER A 138 -2.44 -17.95 19.46
N PHE A 139 -3.35 -17.39 18.67
CA PHE A 139 -3.24 -17.32 17.20
C PHE A 139 -3.76 -15.98 16.70
N ILE A 140 -3.04 -15.36 15.78
CA ILE A 140 -3.42 -14.06 15.20
C ILE A 140 -3.70 -14.20 13.70
N ILE A 141 -4.84 -13.67 13.25
CA ILE A 141 -5.28 -13.70 11.85
C ILE A 141 -6.02 -12.43 11.44
N PRO A 142 -6.08 -12.13 10.12
CA PRO A 142 -6.99 -11.14 9.58
C PRO A 142 -8.45 -11.46 9.88
N MET A 143 -9.26 -10.43 10.11
CA MET A 143 -10.71 -10.55 10.35
C MET A 143 -11.46 -11.24 9.19
N ASN A 144 -11.03 -11.07 7.95
CA ASN A 144 -11.60 -11.76 6.78
C ASN A 144 -11.42 -13.29 6.81
N GLN A 145 -10.53 -13.82 7.65
CA GLN A 145 -10.31 -15.25 7.81
C GLN A 145 -11.07 -15.82 9.02
N TYR A 146 -12.08 -15.10 9.50
CA TYR A 146 -12.97 -15.60 10.54
C TYR A 146 -13.63 -16.91 10.13
N GLN A 147 -13.54 -17.90 11.02
CA GLN A 147 -14.16 -19.20 10.86
C GLN A 147 -14.49 -19.80 12.23
N ILE A 148 -14.96 -21.04 12.28
CA ILE A 148 -15.19 -21.74 13.54
C ILE A 148 -13.84 -22.07 14.17
N PHE A 149 -13.68 -21.79 15.46
CA PHE A 149 -12.47 -22.04 16.24
C PHE A 149 -12.78 -23.05 17.36
N PRO A 150 -12.63 -24.36 17.13
CA PRO A 150 -13.18 -25.40 18.02
C PRO A 150 -12.66 -25.37 19.46
N ASN A 151 -11.41 -24.94 19.66
CA ASN A 151 -10.75 -24.89 20.96
C ASN A 151 -10.60 -23.47 21.51
N ALA A 152 -11.13 -22.45 20.83
CA ALA A 152 -11.10 -21.10 21.35
C ALA A 152 -11.98 -20.98 22.60
N HIS A 153 -11.46 -20.28 23.60
CA HIS A 153 -12.22 -19.79 24.76
C HIS A 153 -12.36 -18.27 24.72
N THR A 154 -11.40 -17.59 24.09
CA THR A 154 -11.36 -16.13 24.00
C THR A 154 -11.07 -15.68 22.57
N ILE A 155 -11.85 -14.72 22.07
CA ILE A 155 -11.59 -14.04 20.79
C ILE A 155 -11.47 -12.54 21.05
N LEU A 156 -10.30 -11.99 20.71
CA LEU A 156 -9.98 -10.58 20.84
C LEU A 156 -10.03 -9.92 19.46
N PHE A 157 -10.87 -8.90 19.30
CA PHE A 157 -11.06 -8.16 18.06
C PHE A 157 -10.32 -6.82 18.12
N LEU A 158 -9.25 -6.64 17.35
CA LEU A 158 -8.54 -5.36 17.22
C LEU A 158 -8.77 -4.82 15.82
N THR A 159 -9.46 -3.69 15.68
CA THR A 159 -9.74 -3.13 14.36
C THR A 159 -9.49 -1.63 14.27
N SER A 160 -8.95 -1.17 13.14
CA SER A 160 -9.01 0.24 12.77
C SER A 160 -10.33 0.57 12.07
N THR A 161 -10.71 1.85 12.08
CA THR A 161 -11.77 2.38 11.23
C THR A 161 -11.17 3.14 10.04
N TYR A 162 -11.74 2.99 8.85
CA TYR A 162 -11.32 3.72 7.66
C TYR A 162 -12.44 4.60 7.08
N GLY A 163 -12.08 5.72 6.45
CA GLY A 163 -13.03 6.64 5.83
C GLY A 163 -14.16 7.07 6.76
N GLU A 164 -15.41 6.90 6.31
CA GLU A 164 -16.64 7.32 7.00
C GLU A 164 -17.13 6.31 8.06
N GLY A 165 -16.24 5.54 8.69
CA GLY A 165 -16.67 4.52 9.66
C GLY A 165 -16.63 3.09 9.14
N GLU A 166 -15.98 2.85 8.00
CA GLU A 166 -15.96 1.57 7.30
C GLU A 166 -14.91 0.59 7.82
N ALA A 167 -15.10 -0.67 7.42
CA ALA A 167 -14.18 -1.77 7.69
C ALA A 167 -12.88 -1.60 6.92
N PRO A 168 -11.73 -1.95 7.53
CA PRO A 168 -10.50 -2.16 6.79
C PRO A 168 -10.65 -3.25 5.72
N ASP A 169 -9.85 -3.19 4.67
CA ASP A 169 -9.78 -4.16 3.56
C ASP A 169 -9.71 -5.60 4.07
N ASN A 170 -8.88 -5.85 5.09
CA ASN A 170 -8.68 -7.16 5.69
C ASN A 170 -9.76 -7.57 6.74
N ALA A 171 -10.84 -6.79 6.87
CA ALA A 171 -11.98 -7.03 7.75
C ALA A 171 -13.36 -6.91 7.09
N ARG A 172 -13.44 -6.50 5.82
CA ARG A 172 -14.69 -6.31 5.06
C ARG A 172 -15.72 -7.45 5.19
N TYR A 173 -15.29 -8.71 5.26
CA TYR A 173 -16.18 -9.86 5.28
C TYR A 173 -16.53 -10.36 6.68
N LEU A 174 -16.02 -9.73 7.74
CA LEU A 174 -16.19 -10.22 9.10
C LEU A 174 -17.65 -10.32 9.52
N GLU A 175 -18.45 -9.29 9.23
CA GLU A 175 -19.86 -9.25 9.66
C GLU A 175 -20.68 -10.40 9.04
N GLN A 176 -20.48 -10.64 7.76
CA GLN A 176 -21.09 -11.76 7.06
C GLN A 176 -20.60 -13.10 7.63
N SER A 177 -19.30 -13.19 7.93
CA SER A 177 -18.68 -14.42 8.43
C SER A 177 -19.15 -14.76 9.85
N ILE A 178 -19.31 -13.78 10.73
CA ILE A 178 -19.87 -13.96 12.09
C ILE A 178 -21.30 -14.52 12.03
N ARG A 179 -22.14 -13.98 11.13
CA ARG A 179 -23.52 -14.45 10.95
C ARG A 179 -23.59 -15.88 10.39
N LYS A 180 -22.66 -16.22 9.50
CA LYS A 180 -22.58 -17.53 8.84
C LYS A 180 -21.97 -18.61 9.73
N TYR A 181 -20.86 -18.29 10.42
CA TYR A 181 -20.06 -19.23 11.20
C TYR A 181 -20.21 -18.94 12.70
N LYS A 182 -21.28 -19.45 13.29
CA LYS A 182 -21.52 -19.37 14.73
C LYS A 182 -20.57 -20.32 15.45
N GLN A 183 -19.96 -19.85 16.54
CA GLN A 183 -19.08 -20.69 17.35
C GLN A 183 -19.90 -21.74 18.10
N SER A 184 -19.32 -22.93 18.29
CA SER A 184 -19.99 -24.05 18.95
C SER A 184 -19.99 -23.97 20.47
N LYS A 185 -19.15 -23.08 21.05
CA LYS A 185 -19.00 -22.87 22.49
C LYS A 185 -19.34 -21.42 22.82
N ASN A 186 -19.60 -21.15 24.10
CA ASN A 186 -19.63 -19.77 24.57
C ASN A 186 -18.19 -19.22 24.60
N ILE A 187 -17.97 -18.10 23.93
CA ILE A 187 -16.66 -17.51 23.72
C ILE A 187 -16.61 -16.15 24.38
N GLN A 188 -15.58 -15.94 25.18
CA GLN A 188 -15.27 -14.64 25.75
C GLN A 188 -14.79 -13.68 24.67
N THR A 189 -15.40 -12.51 24.55
CA THR A 189 -15.07 -11.52 23.52
C THR A 189 -14.73 -10.15 24.11
N ALA A 190 -13.74 -9.51 23.50
CA ALA A 190 -13.39 -8.11 23.75
C ALA A 190 -13.09 -7.43 22.42
N VAL A 191 -13.48 -6.16 22.29
CA VAL A 191 -13.27 -5.36 21.08
C VAL A 191 -12.44 -4.13 21.42
N VAL A 192 -11.45 -3.85 20.59
CA VAL A 192 -10.59 -2.67 20.66
C VAL A 192 -10.64 -1.94 19.33
N GLY A 193 -11.14 -0.72 19.36
CA GLY A 193 -11.23 0.16 18.19
C GLY A 193 -10.08 1.14 18.14
N PHE A 194 -9.42 1.22 16.99
CA PHE A 194 -8.43 2.26 16.67
C PHE A 194 -9.06 3.25 15.71
N GLY A 195 -8.99 4.53 16.03
CA GLY A 195 -9.53 5.58 15.16
C GLY A 195 -8.97 6.95 15.51
N SER A 196 -9.57 7.98 14.95
CA SER A 196 -9.24 9.36 15.26
C SER A 196 -10.53 10.13 15.55
N SER A 197 -10.55 10.89 16.64
CA SER A 197 -11.68 11.74 17.04
C SER A 197 -11.88 12.93 16.10
N GLN A 198 -10.95 13.16 15.17
CA GLN A 198 -11.04 14.17 14.13
C GLN A 198 -12.10 13.81 13.07
N TYR A 199 -12.50 12.55 12.99
CA TYR A 199 -13.52 12.08 12.05
C TYR A 199 -14.87 11.90 12.77
N PRO A 200 -16.01 12.18 12.10
CA PRO A 200 -17.34 12.08 12.71
C PRO A 200 -17.62 10.70 13.31
N ASN A 201 -17.21 9.64 12.61
CA ASN A 201 -17.47 8.25 12.99
C ASN A 201 -16.28 7.63 13.75
N PHE A 202 -15.84 8.28 14.83
CA PHE A 202 -14.76 7.77 15.69
C PHE A 202 -15.02 6.33 16.15
N CYS A 203 -14.10 5.42 15.80
CA CYS A 203 -14.19 3.98 16.04
C CYS A 203 -15.50 3.33 15.54
N GLY A 204 -16.12 3.89 14.49
CA GLY A 204 -17.43 3.45 13.97
C GLY A 204 -17.51 1.96 13.63
N TYR A 205 -16.48 1.42 12.96
CA TYR A 205 -16.46 0.01 12.61
C TYR A 205 -16.33 -0.90 13.85
N ALA A 206 -15.52 -0.54 14.83
CA ALA A 206 -15.40 -1.30 16.08
C ALA A 206 -16.73 -1.32 16.86
N LYS A 207 -17.44 -0.19 16.93
CA LYS A 207 -18.80 -0.09 17.51
C LYS A 207 -19.80 -0.99 16.78
N LYS A 208 -19.66 -1.11 15.45
CA LYS A 208 -20.49 -2.02 14.64
C LYS A 208 -20.22 -3.48 14.97
N ILE A 209 -18.96 -3.87 15.13
CA ILE A 209 -18.58 -5.23 15.55
C ILE A 209 -19.13 -5.52 16.95
N GLU A 210 -18.96 -4.63 17.91
CA GLU A 210 -19.46 -4.82 19.28
C GLU A 210 -20.97 -5.09 19.28
N ARG A 211 -21.75 -4.23 18.63
CA ARG A 211 -23.21 -4.41 18.49
C ARG A 211 -23.56 -5.72 17.79
N LEU A 212 -22.79 -6.12 16.77
CA LEU A 212 -23.02 -7.40 16.09
C LEU A 212 -22.77 -8.57 17.03
N LEU A 213 -21.69 -8.54 17.82
CA LEU A 213 -21.38 -9.59 18.79
C LEU A 213 -22.48 -9.69 19.86
N GLU A 214 -23.02 -8.57 20.36
CA GLU A 214 -24.14 -8.57 21.32
C GLU A 214 -25.39 -9.30 20.82
N THR A 215 -25.58 -9.40 19.49
CA THR A 215 -26.69 -10.19 18.90
C THR A 215 -26.41 -11.69 18.80
N GLN A 216 -25.19 -12.15 19.12
CA GLN A 216 -24.78 -13.55 18.98
C GLN A 216 -24.89 -14.29 20.32
N ALA A 217 -25.70 -15.35 20.36
CA ALA A 217 -25.89 -16.15 21.57
C ALA A 217 -24.62 -16.88 22.07
N TRP A 218 -23.60 -17.04 21.21
CA TRP A 218 -22.34 -17.71 21.54
C TRP A 218 -21.30 -16.76 22.15
N THR A 219 -21.57 -15.46 22.23
CA THR A 219 -20.59 -14.49 22.75
C THR A 219 -20.87 -14.14 24.21
N GLN A 220 -19.81 -14.05 24.99
CA GLN A 220 -19.81 -13.49 26.33
C GLN A 220 -18.86 -12.30 26.37
N LYS A 221 -19.41 -11.09 26.46
CA LYS A 221 -18.59 -9.87 26.56
C LYS A 221 -17.82 -9.86 27.88
N ILE A 222 -16.49 -9.77 27.82
CA ILE A 222 -15.62 -9.68 29.03
C ILE A 222 -15.19 -8.25 29.33
N LEU A 223 -15.19 -7.37 28.33
CA LEU A 223 -14.88 -5.95 28.45
C LEU A 223 -15.78 -5.17 27.49
N ASP A 224 -16.18 -3.98 27.92
CA ASP A 224 -16.78 -3.00 27.01
C ASP A 224 -15.77 -2.55 25.95
N LEU A 225 -16.27 -2.12 24.80
CA LEU A 225 -15.45 -1.59 23.73
C LEU A 225 -14.52 -0.50 24.24
N HIS A 226 -13.22 -0.73 24.04
CA HIS A 226 -12.22 0.28 24.27
C HIS A 226 -11.85 0.98 22.98
N THR A 227 -11.82 2.31 23.00
CA THR A 227 -11.48 3.14 21.84
C THR A 227 -10.16 3.84 22.05
N ILE A 228 -9.31 3.82 21.03
CA ILE A 228 -7.97 4.41 21.05
C ILE A 228 -7.93 5.53 20.03
N ASN A 229 -7.68 6.74 20.52
CA ASN A 229 -7.59 7.92 19.68
C ASN A 229 -6.16 8.09 19.16
N ASP A 230 -5.97 8.20 17.84
CA ASP A 230 -4.71 8.56 17.18
C ASP A 230 -3.50 7.71 17.64
N GLN A 231 -3.73 6.42 17.93
CA GLN A 231 -2.71 5.49 18.46
C GLN A 231 -2.12 5.94 19.81
N SER A 232 -2.92 6.65 20.62
CA SER A 232 -2.55 7.10 21.95
C SER A 232 -2.11 5.93 22.83
N MET A 233 -0.88 6.04 23.33
CA MET A 233 -0.29 5.05 24.23
C MET A 233 -1.02 5.01 25.57
N THR A 234 -1.53 6.14 26.05
CA THR A 234 -2.30 6.22 27.30
C THR A 234 -3.61 5.45 27.18
N ASP A 235 -4.33 5.61 26.07
CA ASP A 235 -5.58 4.89 25.81
C ASP A 235 -5.32 3.39 25.71
N TRP A 236 -4.24 3.01 25.03
CA TRP A 236 -3.82 1.62 24.93
C TRP A 236 -3.48 1.02 26.30
N LEU A 237 -2.71 1.72 27.14
CA LEU A 237 -2.37 1.24 28.47
C LEU A 237 -3.60 1.14 29.37
N ASN A 238 -4.57 2.04 29.24
CA ASN A 238 -5.85 1.94 29.94
C ASN A 238 -6.57 0.65 29.55
N TRP A 239 -6.62 0.31 28.26
CA TRP A 239 -7.15 -0.98 27.81
C TRP A 239 -6.39 -2.16 28.39
N VAL A 240 -5.05 -2.12 28.38
CA VAL A 240 -4.20 -3.16 28.96
C VAL A 240 -4.50 -3.38 30.44
N ASN A 241 -4.68 -2.29 31.21
CA ASN A 241 -5.03 -2.36 32.62
C ASN A 241 -6.41 -3.01 32.82
N SER A 242 -7.40 -2.61 32.03
CA SER A 242 -8.75 -3.23 32.04
C SER A 242 -8.69 -4.72 31.68
N TRP A 243 -7.89 -5.10 30.68
CA TRP A 243 -7.65 -6.49 30.30
C TRP A 243 -7.01 -7.31 31.42
N ASN A 244 -6.00 -6.75 32.09
CA ASN A 244 -5.29 -7.43 33.17
C ASN A 244 -6.20 -7.69 34.38
N ALA A 245 -7.21 -6.85 34.61
CA ALA A 245 -8.16 -7.02 35.70
C ALA A 245 -9.11 -8.21 35.51
N VAL A 246 -9.39 -8.61 34.27
CA VAL A 246 -10.44 -9.60 33.96
C VAL A 246 -9.93 -10.92 33.36
N SER A 247 -8.84 -10.88 32.60
CA SER A 247 -8.43 -12.01 31.74
C SER A 247 -7.67 -13.12 32.47
N GLY A 248 -7.05 -12.82 33.61
CA GLY A 248 -6.11 -13.72 34.28
C GLY A 248 -4.79 -13.95 33.51
N ILE A 249 -4.61 -13.29 32.36
CA ILE A 249 -3.42 -13.39 31.49
C ILE A 249 -2.82 -11.98 31.36
N PRO A 250 -1.91 -11.58 32.25
CA PRO A 250 -1.45 -10.20 32.34
C PRO A 250 -0.60 -9.80 31.12
N LEU A 251 -0.91 -8.66 30.54
CA LEU A 251 -0.10 -7.96 29.55
C LEU A 251 0.79 -6.91 30.24
N SER A 252 1.94 -6.62 29.64
CA SER A 252 2.89 -5.61 30.11
C SER A 252 2.24 -4.23 30.11
N THR A 253 2.41 -3.48 31.20
CA THR A 253 1.95 -2.09 31.35
C THR A 253 3.03 -1.07 30.96
N LEU A 254 4.20 -1.52 30.50
CA LEU A 254 5.31 -0.66 30.12
C LEU A 254 5.12 -0.15 28.68
N GLU A 255 5.21 1.17 28.49
CA GLU A 255 5.10 1.79 27.15
C GLU A 255 6.17 1.28 26.17
N THR A 256 7.38 1.04 26.67
CA THR A 256 8.51 0.59 25.87
C THR A 256 8.22 -0.73 25.15
N THR A 257 7.43 -1.63 25.74
CA THR A 257 7.01 -2.89 25.13
C THR A 257 6.28 -2.67 23.80
N TYR A 258 5.44 -1.63 23.71
CA TYR A 258 4.60 -1.37 22.54
C TYR A 258 5.23 -0.40 21.53
N LEU A 259 6.18 0.42 21.98
CA LEU A 259 6.89 1.39 21.13
C LEU A 259 8.14 0.80 20.44
N THR A 260 8.63 -0.37 20.86
CA THR A 260 9.90 -0.90 20.36
C THR A 260 9.80 -1.32 18.88
N LYS A 261 10.46 -0.55 18.00
CA LYS A 261 10.86 -1.02 16.66
C LYS A 261 11.82 -2.20 16.84
N ASN A 262 11.33 -3.44 16.69
CA ASN A 262 12.08 -4.68 16.47
C ASN A 262 13.61 -4.57 16.64
N LYS A 263 14.10 -4.51 17.89
CA LYS A 263 15.50 -4.90 18.13
C LYS A 263 15.50 -6.41 18.02
N LYS A 264 16.04 -6.93 16.90
CA LYS A 264 16.33 -8.35 16.73
C LYS A 264 17.04 -8.85 18.00
N LYS A 265 16.37 -9.70 18.78
CA LYS A 265 17.04 -10.58 19.74
C LYS A 265 17.89 -11.53 18.89
N TYR A 266 19.13 -11.14 18.59
CA TYR A 266 20.13 -12.13 18.20
C TYR A 266 20.36 -12.98 19.45
N PHE A 267 19.73 -14.15 19.50
CA PHE A 267 20.11 -15.18 20.44
C PHE A 267 21.57 -15.55 20.14
N LEU A 268 22.51 -14.95 20.86
CA LEU A 268 23.86 -15.50 20.96
C LEU A 268 23.72 -16.84 21.67
N LYS A 269 23.64 -17.90 20.88
CA LYS A 269 23.72 -19.28 21.34
C LYS A 269 25.17 -19.49 21.79
N TYR A 270 25.47 -19.18 23.06
CA TYR A 270 26.74 -19.56 23.66
C TYR A 270 26.81 -21.08 23.70
N TYR A 271 27.56 -21.67 22.77
CA TYR A 271 28.04 -23.04 22.89
C TYR A 271 29.05 -23.08 24.04
N LEU A 272 28.59 -23.37 25.25
CA LEU A 272 29.46 -23.92 26.27
C LEU A 272 29.75 -25.37 25.87
N LYS A 273 30.92 -25.57 25.27
CA LYS A 273 31.51 -26.89 25.06
C LYS A 273 32.07 -27.33 26.42
N PRO A 274 31.61 -28.44 27.01
CA PRO A 274 32.26 -28.96 28.22
C PRO A 274 33.69 -29.41 27.85
N LYS A 275 34.66 -28.97 28.65
CA LYS A 275 35.97 -29.62 28.78
C LYS A 275 35.88 -30.64 29.90
#